data_AF-A0A1V5JG56-F1
#
_entry.id   AF-A0A1V5JG56-F1
#
_cell.length_a   1.000
_cell.length_b   1.000
_cell.length_c   1.000
_cell.angle_alpha   90.00
_cell.angle_beta   90.00
_cell.angle_gamma   90.00
#
_symmetry.space_group_name_H-M   'P 1'
#
loop_
_entity.id
_entity.type
_entity.pdbx_description
1 polymer ?
#
loop_
_entity_poly.entity_id
_entity_poly.type
_entity_poly.pdbx_seq_one_letter_code
_entity_poly.pdbx_strand_id
1 'polypeptide(L)'
;MRNREGGFSIYKDEEIELVGITTCGGCPGGNVEYAPAEMKKNGAEIIHLATGLVVGYPPCPRLEEFRKFIPAKYGMQVVIGTHPIPKSYYETHSQLGTWKSEIWGERIKAVITDEETRIAYN
;
A
#
# COMPACT_ATOMS: atom_id res chain seq x y z
N MET A 1 4.25 7.38 7.70
CA MET A 1 3.51 7.23 8.98
C MET A 1 3.66 8.46 9.86
N ARG A 2 4.86 8.77 10.38
CA ARG A 2 5.07 9.93 11.28
C ARG A 2 4.59 11.26 10.70
N ASN A 3 5.00 11.57 9.47
CA ASN A 3 4.59 12.80 8.77
C ASN A 3 3.15 12.77 8.22
N ARG A 4 2.40 11.67 8.39
CA ARG A 4 1.06 11.48 7.79
C ARG A 4 1.02 11.71 6.26
N GLU A 5 2.07 11.29 5.56
CA GLU A 5 2.17 11.36 4.11
C GLU A 5 1.88 10.00 3.46
N GLY A 6 1.52 10.03 2.17
CA GLY A 6 1.21 8.84 1.40
C GLY A 6 -0.04 8.12 1.91
N GLY A 7 0.02 6.79 1.98
CA GLY A 7 -1.07 5.95 2.47
C GLY A 7 -1.53 6.30 3.90
N PHE A 8 -0.68 6.95 4.70
CA PHE A 8 -1.02 7.37 6.07
C PHE A 8 -1.69 8.76 6.15
N SER A 9 -1.90 9.44 5.02
CA SER A 9 -2.55 10.76 4.98
C SER A 9 -4.04 10.74 5.32
N ILE A 10 -4.65 9.55 5.38
CA ILE A 10 -6.03 9.36 5.80
C ILE A 10 -6.22 9.48 7.34
N TYR A 11 -5.12 9.46 8.11
CA TYR A 11 -5.13 9.45 9.58
C TYR A 11 -4.60 10.76 10.19
N LYS A 12 -4.87 11.92 9.59
CA LYS A 12 -4.26 13.20 10.01
C LYS A 12 -4.51 13.52 11.49
N ASP A 13 -5.71 13.23 11.96
CA ASP A 13 -6.17 13.58 13.30
C ASP A 13 -6.30 12.34 14.21
N GLU A 14 -5.71 11.22 13.79
CA GLU A 14 -5.78 9.94 14.50
C GLU A 14 -4.40 9.52 15.03
N GLU A 15 -4.39 8.96 16.23
CA GLU A 15 -3.22 8.26 16.76
C GLU A 15 -3.14 6.88 16.09
N ILE A 16 -1.97 6.56 15.54
CA ILE A 16 -1.73 5.28 14.86
C ILE A 16 -0.45 4.66 15.39
N GLU A 17 -0.48 3.34 15.56
CA GLU A 17 0.65 2.54 16.00
C GLU A 17 0.97 1.46 14.95
N LEU A 18 2.26 1.23 14.70
CA LEU A 18 2.71 0.11 13.88
C LEU A 18 2.86 -1.13 14.76
N VAL A 19 1.89 -2.03 14.69
CA VAL A 19 1.90 -3.28 15.48
C VAL A 19 2.61 -4.45 14.79
N GLY A 20 2.98 -4.31 13.51
CA GLY A 20 3.72 -5.35 12.79
C GLY A 20 4.02 -5.02 11.33
N ILE A 21 5.05 -5.67 10.80
CA ILE A 21 5.42 -5.63 9.38
C ILE A 21 5.84 -7.03 8.94
N THR A 22 5.41 -7.44 7.75
CA THR A 22 5.87 -8.68 7.14
C THR A 22 5.78 -8.60 5.62
N THR A 23 6.33 -9.60 4.93
CA THR A 23 6.24 -9.72 3.48
C THR A 23 4.99 -10.51 3.09
N CYS A 24 4.50 -10.33 1.86
CA CYS A 24 3.44 -11.19 1.32
C CYS A 24 3.92 -12.62 1.00
N GLY A 25 5.22 -12.92 1.16
CA GLY A 25 5.79 -14.23 0.84
C GLY A 25 6.15 -14.43 -0.64
N GLY A 26 6.22 -13.36 -1.43
CA GLY A 26 6.46 -13.44 -2.88
C GLY A 26 5.23 -13.96 -3.64
N CYS A 27 5.31 -14.10 -4.96
CA CYS A 27 4.19 -14.66 -5.76
C CYS A 27 4.04 -16.17 -5.43
N PRO A 28 2.86 -16.66 -5.01
CA PRO A 28 1.52 -16.09 -5.23
C PRO A 28 0.95 -15.21 -4.10
N GLY A 29 1.66 -15.01 -3.00
CA GLY A 29 1.22 -14.26 -1.84
C GLY A 29 1.00 -15.14 -0.61
N GLY A 30 1.79 -16.21 -0.45
CA GLY A 30 1.52 -17.27 0.54
C GLY A 30 1.36 -16.76 1.97
N ASN A 31 2.01 -15.65 2.35
CA ASN A 31 1.86 -15.10 3.70
C ASN A 31 0.53 -14.39 3.92
N VAL A 32 -0.15 -13.93 2.87
CA VAL A 32 -1.44 -13.24 2.97
C VAL A 32 -2.51 -14.15 3.57
N GLU A 33 -2.37 -15.47 3.45
CA GLU A 33 -3.33 -16.45 3.98
C GLU A 33 -3.30 -16.68 5.49
N TYR A 34 -2.29 -16.16 6.20
CA TYR A 34 -2.15 -16.37 7.65
C TYR A 34 -1.64 -15.13 8.39
N ALA A 35 -0.78 -14.30 7.77
CA ALA A 35 -0.22 -13.12 8.42
C ALA A 35 -1.28 -12.15 8.95
N PRO A 36 -2.39 -11.85 8.24
CA PRO A 36 -3.42 -10.97 8.78
C PRO A 36 -4.10 -11.54 10.03
N ALA A 37 -4.23 -12.87 10.15
CA ALA A 37 -4.78 -13.48 11.35
C ALA A 37 -3.88 -13.24 12.57
N GLU A 38 -2.57 -13.42 12.41
CA GLU A 38 -1.60 -13.16 13.48
C GLU A 38 -1.52 -11.66 13.80
N MET A 39 -1.55 -10.79 12.80
CA MET A 39 -1.61 -9.34 13.01
C MET A 39 -2.86 -8.94 13.81
N LYS A 40 -4.03 -9.48 13.44
CA LYS A 40 -5.29 -9.24 14.18
C LYS A 40 -5.21 -9.71 15.63
N LYS A 41 -4.62 -10.88 15.90
CA LYS A 41 -4.40 -11.36 17.28
C LYS A 41 -3.53 -10.42 18.11
N ASN A 42 -2.62 -9.68 17.45
CA ASN A 42 -1.76 -8.68 18.07
C ASN A 42 -2.38 -7.26 18.07
N GLY A 43 -3.69 -7.14 17.81
CA GLY A 43 -4.40 -5.86 17.89
C GLY A 43 -4.39 -5.02 16.62
N ALA A 44 -3.93 -5.55 15.47
CA ALA A 44 -4.04 -4.82 14.22
C ALA A 44 -5.50 -4.67 13.78
N GLU A 45 -5.88 -3.46 13.39
CA GLU A 45 -7.22 -3.13 12.87
C GLU A 45 -7.22 -2.95 11.34
N ILE A 46 -6.11 -2.43 10.82
CA ILE A 46 -5.95 -2.06 9.41
C ILE A 46 -4.66 -2.67 8.86
N ILE A 47 -4.74 -3.25 7.66
CA ILE A 47 -3.58 -3.70 6.89
C ILE A 47 -3.25 -2.71 5.79
N HIS A 48 -2.01 -2.21 5.78
CA HIS A 48 -1.47 -1.51 4.62
C HIS A 48 -0.76 -2.47 3.68
N LEU A 49 -1.14 -2.46 2.41
CA LEU A 49 -0.40 -3.09 1.32
C LEU A 49 0.69 -2.13 0.86
N ALA A 50 1.97 -2.48 1.03
CA ALA A 50 3.10 -1.57 0.84
C ALA A 50 3.12 -0.86 -0.53
N THR A 51 3.66 0.37 -0.57
CA THR A 51 3.82 1.15 -1.82
C THR A 51 4.64 0.39 -2.86
N GLY A 52 5.58 -0.46 -2.43
CA GLY A 52 6.33 -1.36 -3.31
C GLY A 52 5.45 -2.28 -4.18
N LEU A 53 4.22 -2.61 -3.76
CA LEU A 53 3.31 -3.41 -4.57
C LEU A 53 2.72 -2.64 -5.77
N VAL A 54 2.74 -1.30 -5.75
CA VAL A 54 2.24 -0.46 -6.85
C VAL A 54 3.35 0.13 -7.73
N VAL A 55 4.58 0.21 -7.22
CA VAL A 55 5.76 0.74 -7.94
C VAL A 55 6.81 -0.32 -8.30
N GLY A 56 6.68 -1.56 -7.80
CA GLY A 56 7.44 -2.68 -8.33
C GLY A 56 7.11 -2.84 -9.82
N TYR A 57 8.04 -3.32 -10.64
CA TYR A 57 7.81 -3.50 -12.07
C TYR A 57 7.90 -4.98 -12.50
N PRO A 58 6.82 -5.57 -13.06
CA PRO A 58 5.47 -5.00 -13.14
C PRO A 58 4.84 -4.85 -11.73
N PRO A 59 3.86 -3.94 -11.54
CA PRO A 59 3.14 -3.85 -10.27
C PRO A 59 2.49 -5.18 -9.89
N CYS A 60 2.27 -5.38 -8.60
CA CYS A 60 1.79 -6.66 -8.08
C CYS A 60 0.46 -7.06 -8.75
N PRO A 61 0.41 -8.18 -9.48
CA PRO A 61 -0.81 -8.61 -10.18
C PRO A 61 -1.89 -9.12 -9.21
N ARG A 62 -1.53 -9.37 -7.95
CA ARG A 62 -2.42 -9.90 -6.91
C ARG A 62 -2.97 -8.83 -5.96
N LEU A 63 -2.65 -7.56 -6.19
CA LEU A 63 -3.02 -6.45 -5.30
C LEU A 63 -4.53 -6.42 -5.00
N GLU A 64 -5.37 -6.59 -6.02
CA GLU A 64 -6.82 -6.59 -5.87
C GLU A 64 -7.33 -7.80 -5.08
N GLU A 65 -6.74 -8.98 -5.34
CA GLU A 65 -7.12 -10.20 -4.66
C GLU A 65 -6.78 -10.11 -3.17
N PHE A 66 -5.63 -9.52 -2.81
CA PHE A 66 -5.29 -9.27 -1.41
C PHE A 66 -6.27 -8.28 -0.75
N ARG A 67 -6.63 -7.20 -1.46
CA ARG A 67 -7.60 -6.20 -0.98
C ARG A 67 -9.00 -6.79 -0.75
N LYS A 68 -9.39 -7.83 -1.51
CA LYS A 68 -10.67 -8.53 -1.33
C LYS A 68 -10.60 -9.64 -0.27
N PHE A 69 -9.53 -10.42 -0.29
CA PHE A 69 -9.38 -11.61 0.55
C PHE A 69 -9.27 -11.27 2.02
N ILE A 70 -8.43 -10.29 2.38
CA ILE A 70 -8.15 -9.96 3.79
C ILE A 70 -9.42 -9.50 4.52
N PRO A 71 -10.23 -8.55 3.98
CA PRO A 71 -11.51 -8.21 4.60
C PRO A 71 -12.49 -9.37 4.64
N ALA A 72 -12.59 -10.16 3.57
CA ALA A 72 -13.53 -11.29 3.50
C ALA A 72 -13.23 -12.37 4.54
N LYS A 73 -11.96 -12.71 4.76
CA LYS A 73 -11.56 -13.79 5.68
C LYS A 73 -11.38 -13.32 7.13
N TYR A 74 -10.92 -12.08 7.34
CA TYR A 74 -10.52 -11.59 8.66
C TYR A 74 -11.33 -10.40 9.17
N GLY A 75 -12.17 -9.79 8.34
CA GLY A 75 -12.95 -8.60 8.70
C GLY A 75 -12.08 -7.38 8.99
N MET A 76 -10.87 -7.31 8.44
CA MET A 76 -9.94 -6.19 8.62
C MET A 76 -10.05 -5.21 7.46
N GLN A 77 -9.81 -3.93 7.72
CA GLN A 77 -9.70 -2.93 6.65
C GLN A 77 -8.37 -3.08 5.92
N VAL A 78 -8.36 -2.76 4.62
CA VAL A 78 -7.16 -2.79 3.79
C VAL A 78 -6.99 -1.47 3.05
N VAL A 79 -5.80 -0.88 3.18
CA VAL A 79 -5.40 0.35 2.50
C VAL A 79 -4.24 0.03 1.56
N ILE A 80 -4.25 0.62 0.37
CA ILE A 80 -3.14 0.50 -0.58
C ILE A 80 -2.17 1.64 -0.33
N GLY A 81 -0.90 1.30 -0.21
CA GLY A 81 0.20 2.24 -0.07
C GLY A 81 0.60 2.50 1.38
N THR A 82 1.82 3.01 1.53
CA THR A 82 2.46 3.35 2.80
C THR A 82 3.08 4.74 2.71
N HIS A 83 4.31 4.86 2.24
CA HIS A 83 4.93 6.16 1.92
C HIS A 83 4.51 6.67 0.52
N PRO A 84 4.68 7.97 0.21
CA PRO A 84 4.52 8.52 -1.13
C PRO A 84 5.36 7.80 -2.20
N ILE A 85 4.90 7.80 -3.45
CA ILE A 85 5.66 7.27 -4.59
C ILE A 85 6.88 8.20 -4.82
N PRO A 86 8.12 7.69 -4.75
CA PRO A 86 9.32 8.49 -5.02
C PRO A 86 9.36 9.07 -6.44
N LYS A 87 10.05 10.19 -6.65
CA LYS A 87 10.15 10.85 -7.97
C LYS A 87 10.64 9.92 -9.09
N SER A 88 11.72 9.17 -8.86
CA SER A 88 12.31 8.25 -9.84
C SER A 88 11.33 7.17 -10.32
N TYR A 89 10.56 6.59 -9.39
CA TYR A 89 9.50 5.63 -9.71
C TYR A 89 8.34 6.30 -10.46
N TYR A 90 7.90 7.47 -10.01
CA TYR A 90 6.83 8.22 -10.67
C TYR A 90 7.16 8.51 -12.14
N GLU A 91 8.37 8.99 -12.42
CA GLU A 91 8.81 9.32 -13.78
C GLU A 91 8.85 8.07 -14.68
N THR A 92 9.44 6.98 -14.18
CA THR A 92 9.54 5.72 -14.92
C THR A 92 8.16 5.15 -15.26
N HIS A 93 7.27 5.05 -14.28
CA HIS A 93 5.92 4.53 -14.49
C HIS A 93 5.03 5.45 -15.33
N SER A 94 5.23 6.77 -15.25
CA SER A 94 4.57 7.76 -16.11
C SER A 94 4.95 7.54 -17.57
N GLN A 95 6.24 7.35 -17.87
CA GLN A 95 6.73 7.06 -19.22
C GLN A 95 6.18 5.74 -19.76
N LEU A 96 6.15 4.70 -18.92
CA LEU A 96 5.61 3.38 -19.27
C LEU A 96 4.08 3.36 -19.35
N GLY A 97 3.40 4.42 -18.90
CA GLY A 97 1.94 4.48 -18.83
C GLY A 97 1.32 3.44 -17.89
N THR A 98 2.05 3.02 -16.85
CA THR A 98 1.64 1.93 -15.94
C THR A 98 0.30 2.22 -15.27
N TRP A 99 0.04 3.48 -14.90
CA TRP A 99 -1.14 3.88 -14.13
C TRP A 99 -2.20 4.61 -14.96
N LYS A 100 -2.22 4.45 -16.29
CA LYS A 100 -3.13 5.19 -17.18
C LYS A 100 -4.62 4.85 -17.00
N SER A 101 -4.96 3.69 -16.42
CA SER A 101 -6.36 3.31 -16.21
C SER A 101 -6.94 3.95 -14.95
N GLU A 102 -8.24 4.22 -14.97
CA GLU A 102 -8.98 4.75 -13.81
C GLU A 102 -8.80 3.89 -12.55
N ILE A 103 -8.81 2.57 -12.72
CA ILE A 103 -8.57 1.60 -11.64
C ILE A 103 -7.21 1.85 -10.97
N TRP A 104 -6.17 2.15 -11.75
CA TRP A 104 -4.86 2.46 -11.19
C TRP A 104 -4.83 3.82 -10.52
N GLY A 105 -5.50 4.82 -11.09
CA GLY A 105 -5.69 6.14 -10.46
C GLY A 105 -6.26 6.01 -9.04
N GLU A 106 -7.32 5.23 -8.87
CA GLU A 106 -7.92 4.98 -7.54
C GLU A 106 -6.98 4.19 -6.62
N ARG A 107 -6.25 3.20 -7.13
CA ARG A 107 -5.30 2.38 -6.33
C ARG A 107 -4.14 3.18 -5.77
N ILE A 108 -3.64 4.17 -6.51
CA ILE A 108 -2.47 4.95 -6.09
C ILE A 108 -2.82 6.31 -5.48
N LYS A 109 -4.12 6.66 -5.42
CA LYS A 109 -4.61 7.98 -5.01
C LYS A 109 -3.99 8.50 -3.71
N ALA A 110 -3.80 7.61 -2.73
CA ALA A 110 -3.22 7.99 -1.44
C ALA A 110 -1.69 8.19 -1.49
N VAL A 111 -0.99 7.60 -2.45
CA VAL A 111 0.49 7.63 -2.53
C VAL A 111 1.05 8.47 -3.67
N ILE A 112 0.21 8.92 -4.61
CA ILE A 112 0.58 9.92 -5.62
C ILE A 112 0.42 11.34 -5.03
N THR A 113 1.50 11.91 -4.53
CA THR A 113 1.50 13.22 -3.84
C THR A 113 1.89 14.37 -4.76
N ASP A 114 2.09 15.58 -4.24
CA ASP A 114 2.72 16.68 -4.98
C ASP A 114 4.21 16.42 -5.30
N GLU A 115 4.81 17.26 -6.14
CA GLU A 115 6.19 17.07 -6.60
C GLU A 115 7.23 17.26 -5.48
N GLU A 116 7.04 18.23 -4.59
CA GLU A 116 7.97 18.49 -3.49
C GLU A 116 8.06 17.26 -2.57
N THR A 117 6.91 16.70 -2.20
CA THR A 117 6.84 15.46 -1.43
C THR A 117 7.49 14.30 -2.19
N ARG A 118 7.24 14.13 -3.50
CA ARG A 118 7.88 13.05 -4.27
C ARG A 118 9.41 13.16 -4.31
N ILE A 119 9.96 14.38 -4.35
CA ILE A 119 11.40 14.63 -4.32
C ILE A 119 11.99 14.25 -2.97
N ALA A 120 11.31 14.57 -1.87
CA ALA A 120 11.77 14.25 -0.51
C ALA A 120 11.86 12.74 -0.23
N TYR A 121 11.13 11.93 -1.00
CA TYR A 121 11.09 10.47 -0.89
C TYR A 121 11.93 9.73 -1.94
N ASN A 122 12.71 10.45 -2.76
CA ASN A 122 13.53 9.88 -3.83
C ASN A 122 14.73 9.07 -3.36
#